data_AF-A0AAW5MRZ3-F1
#
_entry.id   AF-A0AAW5MRZ3-F1
#
_cell.length_a   1.000
_cell.length_b   1.000
_cell.length_c   1.000
_cell.angle_alpha   90.00
_cell.angle_beta   90.00
_cell.angle_gamma   90.00
#
_symmetry.space_group_name_H-M   'P 1'
#
loop_
_entity.id
_entity.type
_entity.pdbx_description
1 polymer ?
#
loop_
_entity_poly.entity_id
_entity_poly.type
_entity_poly.pdbx_seq_one_letter_code
_entity_poly.pdbx_strand_id
1 'polypeptide(L)' 'SNERLVTEDLADLIRSLEPVAERLGCSAELASVLEIPRRGASYQRQRAVAERTEGDLIAVVDSVVQELRSDLG' A
#
# COMPACT_ATOMS: atom_id res chain seq x y z
N SER A 1 6.92 23.56 -13.57
CA SER A 1 6.10 22.35 -13.45
C SER A 1 5.09 22.54 -12.35
N ASN A 2 3.84 22.11 -12.53
CA ASN A 2 2.85 22.14 -11.45
C ASN A 2 3.03 20.84 -10.63
N GLU A 3 3.98 20.85 -9.70
CA GLU A 3 4.33 19.68 -8.89
C GLU A 3 3.47 19.67 -7.61
N ARG A 4 2.89 18.51 -7.30
CA ARG A 4 2.09 18.26 -6.10
C ARG A 4 2.58 16.99 -5.41
N LEU A 5 2.23 16.84 -4.14
CA LEU A 5 2.50 15.60 -3.42
C LEU A 5 1.69 14.46 -4.04
N VAL A 6 2.34 13.32 -4.30
CA VAL A 6 1.69 12.10 -4.83
C VAL A 6 0.52 11.66 -3.96
N THR A 7 0.57 11.91 -2.65
CA THR A 7 -0.53 11.61 -1.72
C THR A 7 -1.78 12.47 -1.96
N GLU A 8 -1.60 13.73 -2.35
CA GLU A 8 -2.72 14.61 -2.68
C GLU A 8 -3.33 14.24 -4.02
N ASP A 9 -2.49 13.95 -5.02
CA ASP A 9 -2.93 13.50 -6.33
C ASP A 9 -3.66 12.14 -6.25
N LEU A 10 -3.15 11.22 -5.43
CA LEU A 10 -3.82 9.95 -5.11
C LEU A 10 -5.21 10.18 -4.50
N ALA A 11 -5.35 11.11 -3.56
CA ALA A 11 -6.64 11.40 -2.95
C ALA A 11 -7.67 11.94 -3.96
N ASP A 12 -7.23 12.76 -4.92
CA ASP A 12 -8.08 13.24 -6.02
C ASP A 12 -8.44 12.11 -6.99
N LEU A 13 -7.49 11.22 -7.30
CA LEU A 13 -7.72 10.05 -8.15
C LEU A 13 -8.74 9.09 -7.53
N ILE A 14 -8.62 8.78 -6.24
CA ILE A 14 -9.57 7.91 -5.53
C ILE A 14 -10.99 8.48 -5.63
N ARG A 15 -11.16 9.79 -5.38
CA ARG A 15 -12.46 10.47 -5.51
C ARG A 15 -13.06 10.35 -6.92
N SER A 16 -12.22 10.40 -7.95
CA SER A 16 -12.69 10.23 -9.33
C SER A 16 -13.15 8.80 -9.66
N LEU A 17 -12.63 7.80 -8.93
CA LEU A 17 -12.93 6.39 -9.12
C LEU A 17 -14.11 5.90 -8.25
N GLU A 18 -14.52 6.66 -7.24
CA GLU A 18 -15.65 6.32 -6.34
C GLU A 18 -16.90 5.84 -7.10
N PRO A 19 -17.40 6.53 -8.16
CA PRO A 19 -18.60 6.08 -8.87
C PRO A 19 -18.42 4.75 -9.61
N VAL A 20 -17.19 4.41 -10.01
CA VAL A 20 -16.88 3.13 -10.64
C VAL A 20 -16.85 2.03 -9.59
N ALA A 21 -16.21 2.30 -8.45
CA ALA A 21 -16.12 1.34 -7.35
C ALA A 21 -17.51 1.04 -6.75
N GLU A 22 -18.39 2.03 -6.64
CA GLU A 22 -19.78 1.81 -6.24
C GLU A 22 -20.52 0.88 -7.19
N ARG A 23 -20.40 1.09 -8.52
CA ARG A 23 -21.03 0.20 -9.52
C ARG A 23 -20.49 -1.22 -9.49
N LEU A 24 -19.23 -1.40 -9.11
CA LEU A 24 -18.58 -2.70 -9.01
C LEU A 24 -18.73 -3.34 -7.62
N GLY A 25 -19.26 -2.61 -6.63
CA GLY A 25 -19.38 -3.07 -5.25
C GLY A 25 -18.04 -3.16 -4.51
N CYS A 26 -17.02 -2.41 -4.91
CA CYS A 26 -15.66 -2.46 -4.35
C CYS A 26 -15.19 -1.14 -3.69
N SER A 27 -16.13 -0.34 -3.18
CA SER A 27 -15.80 0.95 -2.56
C SER A 27 -14.92 0.83 -1.31
N ALA A 28 -15.06 -0.26 -0.55
CA ALA A 28 -14.22 -0.52 0.63
C ALA A 28 -12.77 -0.80 0.23
N GLU A 29 -12.57 -1.59 -0.81
CA GLU A 29 -11.26 -1.91 -1.39
C GLU A 29 -10.62 -0.64 -1.97
N LEU A 30 -11.37 0.19 -2.69
CA LEU A 30 -10.86 1.47 -3.18
C LEU A 30 -10.45 2.39 -2.02
N ALA A 31 -11.25 2.49 -0.97
CA ALA A 31 -10.92 3.30 0.20
C ALA A 31 -9.65 2.81 0.93
N SER A 32 -9.41 1.49 0.92
CA SER A 32 -8.23 0.88 1.56
C SER A 32 -6.90 1.37 0.95
N VAL A 33 -6.91 1.84 -0.30
CA VAL A 33 -5.71 2.38 -0.98
C VAL A 33 -5.14 3.61 -0.25
N LEU A 34 -6.00 4.41 0.41
CA LEU A 34 -5.56 5.57 1.19
C LEU A 34 -4.77 5.18 2.45
N GLU A 35 -4.87 3.93 2.91
CA GLU A 35 -4.11 3.42 4.07
C GLU A 35 -2.67 3.06 3.71
N ILE A 36 -2.39 2.73 2.45
CA ILE A 36 -1.04 2.35 1.98
C ILE A 36 0.01 3.43 2.30
N PRO A 37 -0.17 4.71 1.91
CA PRO A 37 0.81 5.74 2.25
C PRO A 37 0.88 6.04 3.76
N ARG A 38 -0.18 5.76 4.53
CA ARG A 38 -0.20 5.94 6.00
C ARG A 38 0.60 4.86 6.73
N ARG A 39 0.46 3.60 6.30
CA ARG A 39 1.16 2.42 6.86
C ARG A 39 2.58 2.25 6.30
N GLY A 40 2.95 3.05 5.31
CA GLY A 40 4.13 2.87 4.48
C GLY A 40 3.87 1.88 3.34
N ALA A 41 4.56 2.06 2.22
CA ALA A 41 4.50 1.10 1.13
C ALA A 41 5.24 -0.19 1.50
N SER A 42 4.82 -1.33 0.94
CA SER A 42 5.44 -2.64 1.25
C SER A 42 6.96 -2.63 1.02
N TYR A 43 7.44 -1.99 -0.05
CA TYR A 43 8.88 -1.90 -0.31
C TYR A 43 9.65 -1.16 0.78
N GLN A 44 9.04 -0.18 1.46
CA GLN A 44 9.70 0.56 2.55
C GLN A 44 9.91 -0.36 3.76
N ARG A 45 8.91 -1.19 4.09
CA ARG A 45 9.02 -2.21 5.13
C ARG A 45 10.02 -3.30 4.77
N GLN A 46 9.99 -3.78 3.52
CA GLN A 46 10.94 -4.77 3.00
C GLN A 46 12.37 -4.26 3.07
N ARG A 47 12.63 -3.02 2.64
CA ARG A 47 13.95 -2.38 2.77
C ARG A 47 14.40 -2.28 4.21
N ALA A 48 13.50 -1.92 5.12
CA ALA A 48 13.83 -1.86 6.55
C ALA A 48 14.15 -3.26 7.13
N VAL A 49 13.51 -4.32 6.65
CA VAL A 49 13.89 -5.71 7.01
C VAL A 49 15.29 -6.02 6.49
N ALA A 50 15.52 -5.80 5.19
CA ALA A 50 16.83 -6.05 4.57
C ALA A 50 17.96 -5.28 5.28
N GLU A 51 17.74 -4.02 5.66
CA GLU A 51 18.71 -3.21 6.40
C GLU A 51 19.01 -3.78 7.80
N ARG A 52 18.01 -4.37 8.48
CA ARG A 52 18.18 -4.99 9.81
C ARG A 52 18.76 -6.41 9.77
N THR A 53 18.65 -7.09 8.63
CA THR A 53 19.08 -8.49 8.45
C THR A 53 20.31 -8.61 7.56
N GLU A 54 21.08 -7.54 7.41
CA GLU A 54 22.32 -7.49 6.62
C GLU A 54 22.11 -7.95 5.15
N GLY A 55 20.93 -7.67 4.60
CA GLY A 55 20.55 -8.01 3.24
C GLY A 55 19.99 -9.42 3.05
N ASP A 56 19.68 -10.16 4.12
CA ASP A 56 19.06 -11.48 4.00
C ASP A 56 17.66 -11.40 3.36
N LEU A 57 17.56 -11.88 2.12
CA LEU A 57 16.33 -11.90 1.36
C LEU A 57 15.33 -12.96 1.85
N ILE A 58 15.78 -14.01 2.54
CA ILE A 58 14.88 -15.00 3.14
C ILE A 58 14.04 -14.31 4.21
N ALA A 59 14.69 -13.55 5.10
CA ALA A 59 13.99 -12.77 6.12
C ALA A 59 13.01 -11.73 5.52
N VAL A 60 13.34 -11.12 4.37
CA VAL A 60 12.43 -10.22 3.65
C VAL A 60 11.19 -10.98 3.15
N VAL A 61 11.38 -12.12 2.49
CA VAL A 61 10.27 -12.93 1.96
C VAL A 61 9.38 -13.44 3.10
N ASP A 62 9.98 -13.93 4.19
CA ASP A 62 9.25 -14.38 5.38
C ASP A 62 8.38 -13.25 5.95
N SER A 63 8.90 -12.01 6.00
CA SER A 63 8.13 -10.85 6.45
C SER A 63 6.93 -10.54 5.56
N VAL A 64 7.09 -10.64 4.23
CA VAL A 64 6.02 -10.40 3.25
C VAL A 64 4.95 -11.49 3.33
N VAL A 65 5.36 -12.75 3.45
CA VAL A 65 4.43 -13.88 3.61
C VAL A 65 3.61 -13.73 4.89
N GLN A 66 4.24 -13.30 5.99
CA GLN A 66 3.54 -13.10 7.26
C GLN A 66 2.55 -11.92 7.18
N GLU A 67 2.91 -10.83 6.51
CA GLU A 67 2.03 -9.69 6.27
C GLU A 67 0.79 -10.09 5.45
N LEU A 68 0.99 -10.79 4.33
CA LEU A 68 -0.10 -11.29 3.48
C LEU A 68 -1.08 -12.19 4.24
N ARG A 69 -0.58 -13.07 5.11
CA ARG A 69 -1.43 -13.93 5.95
C ARG A 69 -2.23 -13.14 6.97
N SER A 70 -1.69 -12.02 7.45
CA SER A 70 -2.37 -11.16 8.43
C SER A 70 -3.44 -10.29 7.78
N ASP A 71 -3.24 -9.87 6.52
CA ASP A 71 -4.21 -9.07 5.76
C ASP A 71 -5.37 -9.91 5.17
N LEU A 72 -5.23 -11.23 5.11
CA LEU A 72 -6.26 -12.17 4.63
C LEU A 72 -7.18 -12.71 5.74
N GLY A 73 -6.97 -12.32 7.00
CA GLY A 73 -7.75 -12.75 8.16
C GLY A 73 -8.56 -11.61 8.78
#